data_AF-A0A7W0F8D1-F1
#
_entry.id   AF-A0A7W0F8D1-F1
#
_cell.length_a   1.000
_cell.length_b   1.000
_cell.length_c   1.000
_cell.angle_alpha   90.00
_cell.angle_beta   90.00
_cell.angle_gamma   90.00
#
_symmetry.space_group_name_H-M   'P 1'
#
loop_
_entity.id
_entity.type
_entity.pdbx_description
1 polymer ?
#
loop_
_entity_poly.entity_id
_entity_poly.type
_entity_poly.pdbx_seq_one_letter_code
_entity_poly.pdbx_strand_id
1 'polypeptide(L)' 'MKTNVMDKTLLILLPSQLYARLKSAAAKNYKSISGFVRESVLEKIEEEFTLEEMSMIEKGSNDFHSGKGTNWRKVKRD' A
#
# COMPACT_ATOMS: atom_id res chain seq x y z
N MET A 1 16.02 -16.81 5.72
CA MET A 1 15.37 -16.47 4.44
C MET A 1 14.96 -15.01 4.49
N LYS A 2 15.39 -14.17 3.53
CA LYS A 2 14.85 -12.80 3.43
C LYS A 2 13.43 -12.90 2.90
N THR A 3 12.44 -12.55 3.72
CA THR A 3 11.05 -12.46 3.29
C THR A 3 10.95 -11.28 2.33
N ASN A 4 10.77 -11.54 1.04
CA ASN A 4 10.53 -10.48 0.08
C ASN A 4 9.13 -9.91 0.37
N VAL A 5 9.07 -8.65 0.84
CA VAL A 5 7.80 -8.00 1.22
C VAL A 5 6.88 -7.80 0.00
N MET A 6 7.45 -7.80 -1.21
CA MET A 6 6.74 -7.66 -2.48
C MET A 6 7.02 -8.87 -3.38
N ASP A 7 6.55 -10.04 -2.98
CA ASP A 7 6.78 -11.31 -3.68
C ASP A 7 5.71 -11.64 -4.74
N LYS A 8 4.61 -10.87 -4.80
CA LYS A 8 3.51 -11.04 -5.76
C LYS A 8 3.38 -9.85 -6.70
N THR A 9 2.91 -10.14 -7.92
CA THR A 9 2.67 -9.14 -8.97
C THR A 9 1.23 -9.22 -9.45
N LEU A 10 0.60 -8.05 -9.64
CA LEU A 10 -0.70 -7.91 -10.30
C LEU A 10 -0.47 -7.49 -11.77
N LEU A 11 -1.04 -8.27 -12.69
CA LEU A 11 -1.08 -7.97 -14.12
C LEU A 11 -2.50 -7.51 -14.47
N ILE A 12 -2.64 -6.32 -15.04
CA ILE A 12 -3.93 -5.70 -15.32
C ILE A 12 -3.95 -5.19 -16.75
N LEU A 13 -4.93 -5.66 -17.53
CA LEU A 13 -5.21 -5.13 -18.86
C LEU A 13 -6.18 -3.95 -18.74
N LEU A 14 -5.82 -2.82 -19.35
CA LEU A 14 -6.61 -1.58 -19.29
C LEU A 14 -6.68 -0.94 -20.67
N PRO A 15 -7.82 -0.29 -21.03
CA PRO A 15 -7.87 0.59 -22.19
C PRO A 15 -6.84 1.72 -22.09
N SER A 16 -6.20 2.07 -23.20
CA SER A 16 -5.12 3.08 -23.22
C SER A 16 -5.54 4.43 -22.63
N GLN A 17 -6.79 4.84 -22.86
CA GLN A 17 -7.33 6.08 -22.30
C GLN A 17 -7.43 6.03 -20.76
N LEU A 18 -7.84 4.89 -20.21
CA LEU A 18 -7.92 4.69 -18.76
C LEU A 18 -6.52 4.67 -18.14
N TYR A 19 -5.56 3.99 -18.78
CA TYR A 19 -4.16 4.01 -18.35
C TYR A 19 -3.59 5.44 -18.31
N ALA A 20 -3.88 6.27 -19.33
CA ALA A 20 -3.43 7.65 -19.35
C ALA A 20 -3.98 8.48 -18.19
N ARG A 21 -5.28 8.33 -17.88
CA ARG A 21 -5.91 8.98 -16.72
C ARG A 21 -5.31 8.49 -15.40
N LEU A 22 -5.11 7.18 -15.26
CA LEU A 22 -4.48 6.58 -14.09
C LEU A 22 -3.05 7.10 -13.88
N LYS A 23 -2.26 7.18 -14.95
CA LYS A 23 -0.89 7.74 -14.91
C LYS A 23 -0.89 9.18 -14.42
N SER A 24 -1.83 10.00 -14.91
CA SER A 24 -1.96 11.40 -14.48
C SER A 24 -2.35 11.51 -13.00
N ALA A 25 -3.32 10.71 -12.55
CA ALA A 25 -3.74 10.67 -11.15
C ALA A 25 -2.60 10.21 -10.22
N ALA A 26 -1.90 9.14 -10.60
CA ALA A 26 -0.80 8.58 -9.84
C ALA A 26 0.38 9.56 -9.71
N ALA A 27 0.67 10.36 -10.75
CA ALA A 27 1.75 11.34 -10.72
C ALA A 27 1.50 12.47 -9.71
N LYS A 28 0.24 12.84 -9.46
CA LYS A 28 -0.11 13.93 -8.53
C LYS A 28 0.14 13.56 -7.07
N ASN A 29 -0.27 12.35 -6.67
CA ASN A 29 -0.39 12.02 -5.24
C ASN A 29 0.45 10.79 -4.81
N TYR A 30 0.83 9.89 -5.74
CA TYR A 30 1.34 8.56 -5.37
C TYR A 30 2.68 8.18 -6.02
N LYS A 31 3.33 9.13 -6.72
CA LYS A 31 4.60 9.00 -7.49
C LYS A 31 4.58 8.01 -8.66
N SER A 32 3.82 6.92 -8.58
CA SER A 32 3.75 5.86 -9.59
C SER A 32 2.40 5.16 -9.60
N ILE A 33 2.04 4.56 -10.74
CA ILE A 33 0.80 3.77 -10.89
C ILE A 33 0.75 2.63 -9.87
N SER A 34 1.87 1.93 -9.66
CA SER A 34 1.93 0.85 -8.67
C SER A 34 1.74 1.36 -7.24
N GLY A 35 2.18 2.58 -6.94
CA GLY A 35 1.90 3.23 -5.66
C GLY A 35 0.41 3.50 -5.49
N PHE A 36 -0.21 4.12 -6.50
CA PHE A 36 -1.65 4.37 -6.52
C PHE A 36 -2.45 3.07 -6.30
N VAL A 37 -2.17 2.03 -7.08
CA VAL A 37 -2.90 0.75 -6.98
C VAL A 37 -2.76 0.11 -5.61
N ARG A 38 -1.57 0.16 -4.98
CA ARG A 38 -1.37 -0.40 -3.64
C ARG A 38 -2.18 0.33 -2.58
N GLU A 39 -2.15 1.67 -2.59
CA GLU A 39 -2.92 2.45 -1.61
C GLU A 39 -4.42 2.25 -1.83
N SER A 40 -4.92 2.26 -3.07
CA SER A 40 -6.34 1.99 -3.32
C SER A 40 -6.79 0.58 -2.91
N VAL A 41 -5.93 -0.43 -3.07
CA VAL A 41 -6.22 -1.79 -2.59
C VAL A 41 -6.22 -1.83 -1.07
N LEU A 42 -5.26 -1.15 -0.41
CA LEU A 42 -5.20 -1.07 1.04
C LEU A 42 -6.44 -0.36 1.61
N GLU A 43 -6.79 0.81 1.08
CA GLU A 43 -7.99 1.57 1.47
C GLU A 43 -9.24 0.71 1.34
N LYS A 44 -9.37 -0.06 0.25
CA LYS A 44 -10.52 -0.94 0.03
C LYS A 44 -10.58 -2.08 1.03
N ILE A 45 -9.44 -2.68 1.37
CA ILE A 45 -9.36 -3.73 2.41
C ILE A 45 -9.69 -3.14 3.78
N GLU A 46 -9.21 -1.92 4.06
CA GLU A 46 -9.46 -1.23 5.33
C GLU A 46 -10.93 -0.87 5.53
N GLU A 47 -11.65 -0.51 4.47
CA GLU A 47 -13.11 -0.33 4.50
C GLU A 47 -13.88 -1.59 4.92
N GLU A 48 -13.30 -2.77 4.71
CA GLU A 48 -13.92 -4.06 5.06
C GLU A 48 -13.58 -4.50 6.49
N PHE A 49 -12.68 -3.79 7.18
CA PHE A 49 -12.31 -4.13 8.55
C PHE A 49 -13.40 -3.81 9.56
N THR A 50 -13.54 -4.72 10.51
CA THR A 50 -14.31 -4.50 11.73
C THR A 50 -13.63 -3.47 12.62
N LEU A 51 -14.39 -2.84 13.53
CA LEU A 51 -13.84 -1.88 14.51
C LEU A 51 -12.69 -2.46 15.34
N GLU A 52 -12.69 -3.78 15.57
CA GLU A 52 -11.67 -4.48 16.32
C GLU A 52 -10.34 -4.56 15.55
N GLU A 53 -10.41 -4.87 14.26
CA GLU A 53 -9.26 -4.91 13.34
C GLU A 53 -8.65 -3.52 13.11
N MET A 54 -9.50 -2.50 13.00
CA MET A 54 -9.08 -1.09 12.96
C MET A 54 -8.25 -0.72 14.21
N SER A 55 -8.70 -1.13 15.41
CA SER A 55 -7.96 -0.83 16.65
C SER A 55 -6.58 -1.50 16.70
N MET A 56 -6.44 -2.68 16.09
CA MET A 56 -5.14 -3.38 16.00
C MET A 56 -4.18 -2.65 15.06
N ILE A 57 -4.68 -2.08 13.95
CA ILE A 57 -3.88 -1.28 13.01
C ILE A 57 -3.43 0.03 13.67
N GLU A 58 -4.33 0.73 14.36
CA GLU A 58 -3.99 1.94 15.11
C GLU A 58 -2.92 1.68 16.18
N LYS A 59 -3.05 0.56 16.90
CA LYS A 59 -2.04 0.12 17.87
C LYS A 59 -0.69 -0.15 17.20
N GLY A 60 -0.67 -0.85 16.05
CA GLY A 60 0.56 -1.07 15.28
C GLY A 60 1.20 0.22 14.75
N SER A 61 0.38 1.20 14.36
CA SER A 61 0.84 2.53 13.95
C SER A 61 1.45 3.31 15.13
N ASN A 62 0.82 3.26 16.31
CA ASN A 62 1.34 3.86 17.54
C ASN A 62 2.63 3.19 18.00
N ASP A 63 2.72 1.86 17.88
CA ASP A 63 3.94 1.10 18.17
C ASP A 63 5.07 1.51 17.22
N PHE A 64 4.77 1.72 15.93
CA PHE A 64 5.73 2.26 14.97
C PHE A 64 6.20 3.68 15.33
N HIS A 65 5.29 4.60 15.67
CA HIS A 65 5.63 5.97 16.05
C HIS A 65 6.41 6.04 17.38
N SER A 66 6.18 5.09 18.29
CA SER A 66 6.94 4.95 19.54
C SER A 66 8.27 4.21 19.40
N GLY A 67 8.66 3.83 18.16
CA GLY A 67 9.94 3.19 17.87
C GLY A 67 9.99 1.68 18.15
N LYS A 68 8.86 1.06 18.50
CA LYS A 68 8.73 -0.39 18.74
C LYS A 68 8.19 -1.16 17.54
N GLY A 69 7.59 -0.48 16.56
CA GLY A 69 7.02 -1.07 15.35
C GLY A 69 8.01 -1.15 14.19
N THR A 70 7.81 -2.13 13.31
CA THR A 70 8.63 -2.28 12.11
C THR A 70 8.11 -1.34 11.01
N ASN A 71 8.93 -0.36 10.61
CA ASN A 71 8.61 0.47 9.45
C ASN A 71 8.78 -0.33 8.16
N TRP A 72 7.69 -0.87 7.64
CA TRP A 72 7.70 -1.59 6.37
C TRP A 72 8.21 -0.73 5.18
N ARG A 73 8.15 0.62 5.28
CA ARG A 73 8.72 1.55 4.29
C ARG A 73 10.24 1.75 4.41
N LYS A 74 10.89 1.37 5.53
CA LYS A 74 12.36 1.47 5.74
C LYS A 74 13.10 0.14 5.62
N VAL A 75 12.40 -0.98 5.39
CA VAL A 75 13.05 -2.27 5.17
C VAL A 75 13.95 -2.16 3.93
N LYS A 76 15.27 -2.26 4.12
CA LYS A 76 16.24 -2.18 3.03
C LYS A 76 16.09 -3.40 2.12
N ARG A 77 16.04 -3.11 0.82
CA ARG A 77 15.98 -4.05 -0.28
C ARG A 77 17.38 -4.60 -0.48
N ASP A 78 17.55 -5.90 -0.27
CA ASP A 78 18.76 -6.60 -0.67
C ASP A 78 18.46 -7.51 -1.87
#